data_AF-A0A814B7E5-F1
#
_entry.id   AF-A0A814B7E5-F1
#
_cell.length_a   1.000
_cell.length_b   1.000
_cell.length_c   1.000
_cell.angle_alpha   90.00
_cell.angle_beta   90.00
_cell.angle_gamma   90.00
#
_symmetry.space_group_name_H-M   'P 1'
#
loop_
_entity.id
_entity.type
_entity.pdbx_description
1 polymer ?
#
loop_
_entity_poly.entity_id
_entity_poly.type
_entity_poly.pdbx_seq_one_letter_code
_entity_poly.pdbx_strand_id
1 'polypeptide(L)'
;MQTLASAKKDFYSFTVKDWQGNDVSLEQYRGKVSLVVNVASECGFTDSHYEGLVGLQQKLNTGRNVFQVLAFPSNQFGNQEPQ
;
A
#
# COMPACT_ATOMS: atom_id res chain seq x y z
N MET A 1 -25.56 -17.35 25.48
CA MET A 1 -24.40 -16.45 25.59
C MET A 1 -23.69 -16.48 24.25
N GLN A 2 -23.70 -15.36 23.51
CA GLN A 2 -23.06 -15.27 22.21
C GLN A 2 -21.55 -15.16 22.41
N THR A 3 -20.79 -16.11 21.86
CA THR A 3 -19.34 -16.03 21.78
C THR A 3 -19.00 -14.92 20.80
N LEU A 4 -18.55 -13.76 21.30
CA LEU A 4 -17.93 -12.73 20.46
C LEU A 4 -16.58 -13.29 20.00
N ALA A 5 -16.59 -14.00 18.87
CA ALA A 5 -15.35 -14.23 18.13
C ALA A 5 -14.77 -12.85 17.83
N SER A 6 -13.62 -12.52 18.43
CA SER A 6 -12.85 -11.34 18.05
C SER A 6 -12.64 -11.45 16.54
N ALA A 7 -13.32 -10.61 15.75
CA ALA A 7 -13.10 -10.54 14.32
C ALA A 7 -11.61 -10.36 14.11
N LYS A 8 -10.95 -11.35 13.51
CA LYS A 8 -9.50 -11.37 13.35
C LYS A 8 -9.15 -10.17 12.47
N LYS A 9 -8.61 -9.10 13.06
CA LYS A 9 -8.18 -7.92 12.31
C LYS A 9 -7.11 -8.35 11.30
N ASP A 10 -7.42 -8.20 10.03
CA ASP A 10 -6.48 -8.42 8.94
C ASP A 10 -6.11 -7.08 8.28
N PHE A 11 -5.13 -7.11 7.37
CA PHE A 11 -4.63 -5.91 6.69
C PHE A 11 -5.74 -5.10 6.01
N TYR A 12 -6.76 -5.75 5.46
CA TYR A 12 -7.81 -5.05 4.71
C TYR A 12 -8.85 -4.39 5.63
N SER A 13 -8.86 -4.73 6.93
CA SER A 13 -9.75 -4.09 7.91
C SER A 13 -9.36 -2.66 8.32
N PHE A 14 -8.20 -2.17 7.88
CA PHE A 14 -7.74 -0.81 8.19
C PHE A 14 -8.35 0.24 7.26
N THR A 15 -8.51 1.45 7.79
CA THR A 15 -8.76 2.67 7.03
C THR A 15 -7.51 3.54 7.13
N VAL A 16 -7.06 4.05 5.99
CA VAL A 16 -5.88 4.92 5.88
C VAL A 16 -6.25 6.24 5.24
N LYS A 17 -5.32 7.20 5.26
CA LYS A 17 -5.48 8.48 4.56
C LYS A 17 -4.82 8.41 3.18
N ASP A 18 -5.50 8.92 2.15
CA ASP A 18 -4.85 9.19 0.86
C ASP A 18 -4.01 10.48 0.92
N TRP A 19 -3.34 10.81 -0.19
CA TRP A 19 -2.50 12.01 -0.29
C TRP A 19 -3.28 13.33 -0.18
N GLN A 20 -4.62 13.31 -0.31
CA GLN A 20 -5.51 14.46 -0.11
C GLN A 20 -6.07 14.51 1.32
N GLY A 21 -5.77 13.52 2.17
CA GLY A 21 -6.30 13.41 3.53
C GLY A 21 -7.70 12.80 3.63
N ASN A 22 -8.21 12.19 2.56
CA ASN A 22 -9.48 11.47 2.59
C ASN A 22 -9.30 10.08 3.20
N ASP A 23 -10.33 9.60 3.89
CA ASP A 23 -10.34 8.22 4.39
C ASP A 23 -10.55 7.22 3.25
N VAL A 24 -9.67 6.23 3.20
CA VAL A 24 -9.69 5.13 2.25
C VAL A 24 -9.69 3.82 3.02
N SER A 25 -10.78 3.08 2.90
CA SER A 25 -10.87 1.71 3.45
C SER A 25 -10.02 0.76 2.60
N LEU A 26 -9.13 0.00 3.22
CA LEU A 26 -8.32 -1.00 2.53
C LEU A 26 -9.13 -2.22 2.09
N GLU A 27 -10.37 -2.34 2.54
CA GLU A 27 -11.29 -3.41 2.16
C GLU A 27 -11.53 -3.48 0.65
N GLN A 28 -11.45 -2.34 -0.07
CA GLN A 28 -11.57 -2.29 -1.53
C GLN A 28 -10.47 -3.05 -2.29
N TYR A 29 -9.39 -3.40 -1.59
CA TYR A 29 -8.28 -4.18 -2.12
C TYR A 29 -8.38 -5.67 -1.77
N ARG A 30 -9.38 -6.10 -0.99
CA ARG A 30 -9.57 -7.50 -0.64
C ARG A 30 -9.77 -8.35 -1.89
N GLY A 31 -9.16 -9.54 -1.90
CA GLY A 31 -9.22 -10.48 -3.03
C GLY A 31 -8.27 -10.12 -4.18
N LYS A 32 -7.54 -9.00 -4.06
CA LYS A 32 -6.45 -8.61 -4.98
C LYS A 32 -5.12 -8.88 -4.30
N VAL A 33 -4.09 -9.15 -5.08
CA VAL A 33 -2.73 -9.23 -4.54
C VAL A 33 -2.22 -7.81 -4.34
N SER A 34 -1.86 -7.46 -3.10
CA SER A 34 -1.34 -6.13 -2.76
C SER A 34 0.13 -6.21 -2.38
N LEU A 35 0.96 -5.40 -3.04
CA LEU A 35 2.33 -5.14 -2.63
C LEU A 35 2.38 -3.82 -1.85
N VAL A 36 2.61 -3.91 -0.54
CA VAL A 36 2.68 -2.75 0.35
C VAL A 36 4.14 -2.31 0.48
N VAL A 37 4.42 -1.04 0.25
CA VAL A 37 5.79 -0.50 0.23
C VAL A 37 5.83 0.81 0.98
N ASN A 38 6.74 0.94 1.95
CA ASN A 38 7.10 2.24 2.49
C ASN A 38 8.05 2.94 1.52
N VAL A 39 7.70 4.16 1.09
CA VAL A 39 8.47 4.93 0.10
C VAL A 39 9.07 6.20 0.72
N ALA A 40 10.11 6.70 0.07
CA ALA A 40 10.75 7.97 0.35
C ALA A 40 11.24 8.56 -0.98
N SER A 41 11.20 9.89 -1.11
CA SER A 41 11.46 10.67 -2.33
C SER A 41 12.91 11.12 -2.42
N GLU A 42 13.58 11.31 -1.29
CA GLU A 42 14.98 11.75 -1.21
C GLU A 42 15.93 10.58 -0.87
N CYS A 43 15.54 9.36 -1.22
CA CYS A 43 16.39 8.17 -1.08
C CYS A 43 17.26 7.96 -2.34
N GLY A 44 18.50 7.49 -2.17
CA GLY A 44 19.39 7.17 -3.31
C GLY A 44 18.91 6.03 -4.21
N PHE A 45 17.85 5.31 -3.79
CA PHE A 45 17.25 4.23 -4.55
C PHE A 45 15.88 4.57 -5.15
N THR A 46 15.36 5.79 -4.89
CA THR A 46 14.01 6.25 -5.26
C THR A 46 13.71 5.93 -6.73
N ASP A 47 14.51 6.44 -7.66
CA ASP A 47 14.25 6.30 -9.09
C ASP A 47 14.11 4.83 -9.52
N SER A 48 15.07 3.99 -9.12
CA SER A 48 15.07 2.56 -9.46
C SER A 48 13.89 1.80 -8.84
N HIS A 49 13.49 2.16 -7.62
CA HIS A 49 12.36 1.53 -6.96
C HIS A 49 11.03 1.95 -7.61
N TYR A 50 10.82 3.24 -7.86
CA TYR A 50 9.61 3.73 -8.52
C TYR A 50 9.44 3.12 -9.91
N GLU A 51 10.51 3.08 -10.71
CA GLU A 51 10.48 2.43 -12.03
C GLU A 51 10.08 0.95 -11.92
N GLY A 52 10.71 0.21 -10.98
CA GLY A 52 10.38 -1.20 -10.75
C GLY A 52 8.94 -1.42 -10.31
N LEU A 53 8.42 -0.57 -9.41
CA LEU A 53 7.04 -0.65 -8.92
C LEU A 53 6.02 -0.38 -10.03
N VAL A 54 6.26 0.65 -10.85
CA VAL A 54 5.43 0.95 -12.02
C VAL A 54 5.47 -0.23 -13.01
N GLY A 55 6.65 -0.79 -13.26
CA GLY A 55 6.81 -1.94 -14.14
C GLY A 55 6.06 -3.18 -13.64
N LEU A 56 6.09 -3.46 -12.33
CA LEU A 56 5.32 -4.54 -11.71
C LEU A 56 3.82 -4.32 -11.82
N GLN A 57 3.34 -3.10 -11.51
CA GLN A 57 1.94 -2.73 -11.64
C GLN A 57 1.46 -2.97 -13.07
N GLN A 58 2.19 -2.50 -14.08
CA GLN A 58 1.82 -2.64 -15.49
C GLN A 58 1.81 -4.11 -15.96
N LYS A 59 2.81 -4.90 -15.55
CA LYS A 59 2.94 -6.30 -15.97
C LYS A 59 1.89 -7.21 -15.33
N LEU A 60 1.63 -7.00 -14.03
CA LEU A 60 0.84 -7.94 -13.22
C LEU A 60 -0.63 -7.55 -13.11
N ASN A 61 -0.99 -6.29 -13.31
CA ASN A 61 -2.39 -5.85 -13.27
C ASN A 61 -3.11 -6.13 -14.60
N THR A 62 -3.15 -7.39 -15.02
CA THR A 62 -3.74 -7.82 -16.29
C THR A 62 -4.71 -9.01 -16.12
N GLY A 63 -5.80 -9.00 -16.87
CA GLY A 63 -6.77 -10.12 -16.92
C GLY A 63 -7.49 -10.35 -15.59
N ARG A 64 -7.41 -11.59 -15.06
CA ARG A 64 -8.07 -12.00 -13.81
C ARG A 64 -7.22 -11.81 -12.55
N ASN A 65 -5.92 -11.53 -12.71
CA ASN A 65 -4.99 -11.33 -11.61
C ASN A 65 -4.87 -9.83 -11.35
N VAL A 66 -5.68 -9.30 -10.44
CA VAL A 66 -5.59 -7.89 -10.07
C VAL A 66 -4.46 -7.73 -9.05
N PHE A 67 -3.38 -7.09 -9.47
CA PHE A 67 -2.23 -6.73 -8.64
C PHE A 67 -2.23 -5.23 -8.38
N GLN A 68 -1.89 -4.83 -7.16
CA GLN A 68 -1.86 -3.41 -6.75
C GLN A 68 -0.64 -3.11 -5.90
N VAL A 69 0.10 -2.07 -6.26
CA VAL A 69 1.11 -1.44 -5.40
C VAL A 69 0.42 -0.42 -4.49
N LEU A 70 0.61 -0.54 -3.18
CA LEU A 70 0.16 0.42 -2.17
C LEU A 70 1.39 1.09 -1.56
N ALA A 71 1.72 2.29 -2.03
CA ALA A 71 2.88 3.06 -1.58
C ALA A 71 2.49 3.99 -0.41
N PHE A 72 3.23 3.89 0.69
CA PHE A 72 3.03 4.69 1.90
C PHE A 72 4.29 5.51 2.18
N PRO A 73 4.27 6.84 1.95
CA PRO A 73 5.35 7.75 2.34
C PRO A 73 5.74 7.59 3.81
N SER A 74 7.04 7.54 4.12
CA SER A 74 7.52 7.49 5.50
C SER A 74 8.84 8.23 5.68
N ASN A 75 8.81 9.23 6.56
CA ASN A 75 9.99 10.03 6.90
C ASN A 75 10.86 9.41 8.02
N GLN A 76 10.53 8.20 8.49
CA GLN A 76 11.18 7.60 9.66
C GLN A 76 12.56 6.99 9.35
N PHE A 77 12.98 7.01 8.10
CA PHE A 77 14.24 6.44 7.63
C PHE A 77 15.15 7.55 7.12
N GLY A 78 16.04 8.04 7.99
CA GLY A 78 17.03 9.05 7.61
C GLY A 78 16.45 10.42 7.20
N ASN A 79 15.18 10.70 7.54
CA ASN A 79 14.44 11.90 7.15
C ASN A 79 14.39 12.14 5.63
N GLN A 80 14.24 11.07 4.83
CA GLN A 80 14.26 11.11 3.37
C GLN A 80 12.89 11.30 2.71
N GLU A 81 11.85 11.59 3.51
CA GLU A 81 10.52 11.96 3.00
C GLU A 81 10.03 13.22 3.73
N PRO A 82 10.69 14.37 3.51
CA PRO A 82 10.38 15.61 4.22
C PRO A 82 9.04 16.25 3.80
N GLN A 83 8.45 15.81 2.68
CA GLN A 83 7.20 16.32 2.12
C GLN A 83 6.04 15.33 2.29
#